data_AF-A0A966T3H6-F1
#
_entry.id   AF-A0A966T3H6-F1
#
_cell.length_a   1.000
_cell.length_b   1.000
_cell.length_c   1.000
_cell.angle_alpha   90.00
_cell.angle_beta   90.00
_cell.angle_gamma   90.00
#
_symmetry.space_group_name_H-M   'P 1'
#
loop_
_entity.id
_entity.type
_entity.pdbx_description
1 polymer ?
#
loop_
_entity_poly.entity_id
_entity_poly.type
_entity_poly.pdbx_seq_one_letter_code
_entity_poly.pdbx_strand_id
1 'polypeptide(L)'
;MLVDLRAVLPTDEKGQAIVPLWLADYDTYVADRRAYADLLRTGDNAPFSESTFEGLPLSEKLATFAGDNRMKNCAPPIDLSV
;
A
#
# COMPACT_ATOMS: atom_id res chain seq x y z
N MET A 1 -11.86 -7.99 2.90
CA MET A 1 -11.71 -6.81 2.04
C MET A 1 -10.56 -6.93 1.04
N LEU A 2 -9.28 -7.05 1.44
CA LEU A 2 -8.19 -7.35 0.47
C LEU A 2 -8.31 -8.73 -0.19
N VAL A 3 -8.72 -9.74 0.58
CA VAL A 3 -9.02 -11.08 0.04
C VAL A 3 -10.17 -11.00 -0.97
N ASP A 4 -11.18 -10.17 -0.71
CA ASP A 4 -12.33 -9.99 -1.60
C ASP A 4 -11.92 -9.26 -2.88
N LEU A 5 -11.04 -8.25 -2.80
CA LEU A 5 -10.48 -7.57 -3.98
C LEU A 5 -9.65 -8.52 -4.87
N ARG A 6 -8.99 -9.51 -4.27
CA ARG A 6 -8.27 -10.56 -5.01
C ARG A 6 -9.20 -11.60 -5.62
N ALA A 7 -10.35 -11.85 -4.99
CA ALA A 7 -11.31 -12.87 -5.41
C ALA A 7 -12.33 -12.33 -6.43
N VAL A 8 -12.66 -11.04 -6.36
CA VAL A 8 -13.68 -10.38 -7.17
C VAL A 8 -13.09 -9.11 -7.77
N LEU A 9 -12.63 -9.23 -9.02
CA LEU A 9 -12.18 -8.08 -9.79
C LEU A 9 -13.37 -7.33 -10.39
N PRO A 10 -13.24 -6.00 -10.60
CA PRO A 10 -14.22 -5.25 -11.39
C PRO A 10 -14.40 -5.86 -12.78
N THR A 11 -15.59 -5.69 -13.36
CA THR A 11 -15.91 -6.23 -14.69
C THR A 11 -15.58 -5.26 -15.82
N ASP A 12 -15.37 -3.97 -15.50
CA ASP A 12 -14.95 -2.98 -16.49
C ASP A 12 -13.45 -3.08 -16.79
N GLU A 13 -13.08 -2.79 -18.03
CA GLU A 13 -11.71 -2.90 -18.54
C GLU A 13 -10.71 -2.11 -17.69
N LYS A 14 -11.10 -0.90 -17.27
CA LYS A 14 -10.24 -0.03 -16.47
C LYS A 14 -9.96 -0.65 -15.09
N GLY A 15 -10.99 -1.15 -14.41
CA GLY A 15 -10.84 -1.83 -13.12
C GLY A 15 -10.00 -3.09 -13.22
N GLN A 16 -10.17 -3.90 -14.27
CA GLN A 16 -9.36 -5.09 -14.52
C GLN A 16 -7.88 -4.77 -14.75
N ALA A 17 -7.58 -3.64 -15.38
CA ALA A 17 -6.22 -3.18 -15.59
C ALA A 17 -5.57 -2.62 -14.32
N ILE A 18 -6.32 -1.84 -13.51
CA ILE A 18 -5.73 -1.05 -12.42
C ILE A 18 -5.69 -1.82 -11.09
N VAL A 19 -6.70 -2.63 -10.77
CA VAL A 19 -6.76 -3.35 -9.47
C VAL A 19 -5.52 -4.25 -9.23
N PRO A 20 -5.03 -5.02 -10.21
CA PRO A 20 -3.80 -5.81 -10.02
C PRO A 20 -2.56 -4.95 -9.72
N LEU A 21 -2.45 -3.77 -10.36
CA LEU A 21 -1.34 -2.85 -10.13
C LEU A 21 -1.40 -2.30 -8.70
N TRP A 22 -2.59 -1.88 -8.26
CA TRP A 22 -2.79 -1.41 -6.89
C TRP A 22 -2.50 -2.51 -5.86
N LEU A 23 -2.88 -3.76 -6.11
CA LEU A 23 -2.58 -4.89 -5.23
C LEU A 23 -1.06 -5.13 -5.11
N ALA A 24 -0.31 -4.99 -6.21
CA ALA A 24 1.14 -5.13 -6.21
C ALA A 24 1.83 -4.01 -5.39
N ASP A 25 1.37 -2.77 -5.57
CA ASP A 25 1.82 -1.63 -4.75
C ASP A 25 1.50 -1.87 -3.26
N TYR A 26 0.29 -2.35 -2.95
CA TYR A 26 -0.11 -2.64 -1.58
C TYR A 26 0.73 -3.74 -0.93
N ASP A 27 1.05 -4.80 -1.68
CA ASP A 27 1.93 -5.88 -1.19
C ASP A 27 3.34 -5.39 -0.88
N THR A 28 3.86 -4.48 -1.71
CA THR A 28 5.16 -3.84 -1.48
C THR A 28 5.14 -3.01 -0.21
N TYR A 29 4.11 -2.16 -0.05
CA TYR A 29 3.92 -1.34 1.15
C TYR A 29 3.84 -2.17 2.45
N VAL A 30 3.15 -3.32 2.42
CA VAL A 30 3.09 -4.25 3.56
C VAL A 30 4.44 -4.92 3.81
N ALA A 31 5.18 -5.28 2.76
CA ALA A 31 6.49 -5.88 2.88
C ALA A 31 7.50 -4.93 3.56
N ASP A 32 7.51 -3.66 3.19
CA ASP A 32 8.37 -2.64 3.80
C ASP A 32 8.14 -2.52 5.31
N ARG A 33 6.87 -2.51 5.73
CA ARG A 33 6.51 -2.48 7.17
C ARG A 33 6.93 -3.74 7.91
N ARG A 34 6.82 -4.91 7.28
CA ARG A 34 7.28 -6.17 7.87
C ARG A 34 8.80 -6.18 8.04
N ALA A 35 9.53 -5.75 7.02
CA ALA A 35 10.99 -5.62 7.08
C ALA A 35 11.41 -4.66 8.21
N TYR A 36 10.71 -3.54 8.34
CA TYR A 36 10.97 -2.60 9.45
C TYR A 36 10.70 -3.21 10.82
N ALA A 37 9.56 -3.92 10.98
CA ALA A 37 9.27 -4.62 12.22
C ALA A 37 10.31 -5.70 12.56
N ASP A 38 10.87 -6.37 11.55
CA ASP A 38 11.95 -7.34 11.73
C ASP A 38 13.25 -6.67 12.18
N LEU A 39 13.60 -5.49 11.65
CA LEU A 39 14.74 -4.69 12.13
C LEU A 39 14.56 -4.29 13.60
N LEU A 40 13.38 -3.80 13.98
CA LEU A 40 13.09 -3.45 15.37
C LEU A 40 13.25 -4.65 16.33
N ARG A 41 12.93 -5.87 15.89
CA ARG A 41 13.11 -7.10 16.68
C ARG A 41 14.58 -7.44 16.93
N THR A 42 15.50 -6.98 16.08
CA THR A 42 16.95 -7.18 16.30
C THR A 42 17.55 -6.12 17.23
N GLY A 43 16.77 -5.09 17.60
CA GLY A 43 17.23 -3.92 18.35
C GLY A 43 17.75 -2.78 17.48
N ASP A 44 17.68 -2.91 16.15
CA ASP A 44 17.96 -1.82 15.23
C ASP A 44 16.76 -0.88 15.12
N ASN A 45 16.96 0.39 15.50
CA ASN A 45 15.94 1.44 15.49
C ASN A 45 16.26 2.53 14.45
N ALA A 46 16.82 2.15 13.31
CA ALA A 46 16.89 3.03 12.15
C ALA A 46 15.51 3.63 11.81
N PRO A 47 15.42 4.83 11.21
CA PRO A 47 14.15 5.37 10.76
C PRO A 47 13.46 4.44 9.75
N PHE A 48 12.13 4.37 9.80
CA PHE A 48 11.36 3.68 8.77
C PHE A 48 11.58 4.34 7.40
N SER A 49 11.76 3.50 6.38
CA SER A 49 11.78 3.90 4.98
C SER A 49 10.81 3.00 4.22
N GLU A 50 9.98 3.59 3.36
CA GLU A 50 9.15 2.86 2.42
C GLU A 50 9.68 3.00 0.99
N SER A 51 9.30 2.05 0.15
CA SER A 51 9.51 2.09 -1.29
C SER A 51 8.90 3.36 -1.88
N THR A 52 9.50 3.87 -2.96
CA THR A 52 9.04 5.08 -3.63
C THR A 52 8.51 4.79 -5.02
N PHE A 53 7.56 5.62 -5.46
CA PHE A 53 7.04 5.64 -6.82
C PHE A 53 7.14 7.08 -7.34
N GLU A 54 7.86 7.28 -8.46
CA GLU A 54 8.09 8.60 -9.05
C GLU A 54 8.67 9.64 -8.05
N GLY A 55 9.50 9.17 -7.12
CA GLY A 55 10.11 10.03 -6.09
C GLY A 55 9.20 10.36 -4.91
N LEU A 56 7.95 9.87 -4.90
CA LEU A 56 7.02 10.02 -3.79
C LEU A 56 6.94 8.72 -2.96
N PRO A 57 6.61 8.81 -1.66
CA PRO A 57 6.37 7.62 -0.85
C PRO A 57 5.22 6.78 -1.42
N LEU A 58 5.36 5.46 -1.42
CA LEU A 58 4.32 4.56 -1.98
C LEU A 58 2.98 4.72 -1.26
N SER A 59 3.00 5.02 0.04
CA SER A 59 1.81 5.38 0.81
C SER A 59 1.00 6.54 0.20
N GLU A 60 1.64 7.54 -0.39
CA GLU A 60 0.96 8.69 -1.02
C GLU A 60 0.16 8.24 -2.26
N LYS A 61 0.78 7.41 -3.10
CA LYS A 61 0.13 6.79 -4.26
C LYS A 61 -1.09 5.97 -3.84
N LEU A 62 -0.92 5.14 -2.80
CA LEU A 62 -2.00 4.29 -2.26
C LEU A 62 -3.15 5.12 -1.67
N ALA A 63 -2.83 6.18 -0.92
CA ALA A 63 -3.81 7.10 -0.35
C ALA A 63 -4.62 7.82 -1.43
N THR A 64 -3.94 8.29 -2.49
CA THR A 64 -4.58 8.95 -3.64
C THR A 64 -5.54 8.00 -4.33
N PHE A 65 -5.09 6.79 -4.66
CA PHE A 65 -5.94 5.77 -5.27
C PHE A 65 -7.17 5.45 -4.40
N ALA A 66 -6.98 5.25 -3.10
CA ALA A 66 -8.08 4.97 -2.17
C ALA A 66 -9.07 6.14 -2.08
N GLY A 67 -8.59 7.39 -2.11
CA GLY A 67 -9.40 8.60 -2.12
C GLY A 67 -10.26 8.72 -3.38
N ASP A 68 -9.63 8.61 -4.55
CA ASP A 68 -10.29 8.72 -5.85
C ASP A 68 -11.38 7.65 -6.06
N ASN A 69 -11.16 6.46 -5.50
CA ASN A 69 -12.10 5.33 -5.60
C ASN A 69 -13.05 5.20 -4.39
N ARG A 70 -13.04 6.15 -3.44
CA ARG A 70 -13.89 6.13 -2.24
C ARG A 70 -13.71 4.87 -1.38
N MET A 71 -12.50 4.32 -1.39
CA MET A 71 -12.10 3.11 -0.68
C MET A 71 -11.38 3.46 0.63
N LYS A 72 -12.00 4.25 1.52
CA LYS A 72 -11.32 4.79 2.73
C LYS A 72 -10.61 3.73 3.58
N ASN A 73 -11.19 2.54 3.70
CA ASN A 73 -10.60 1.43 4.47
C ASN A 73 -9.35 0.81 3.82
N CYS A 74 -9.09 1.13 2.55
CA CYS A 74 -7.93 0.67 1.78
C CYS A 74 -6.79 1.70 1.79
N ALA A 75 -6.98 2.86 2.43
CA ALA A 75 -5.93 3.84 2.58
C ALA A 75 -4.85 3.33 3.57
N PRO A 76 -3.57 3.65 3.33
CA PRO A 76 -2.50 3.46 4.32
C PRO A 76 -2.85 4.10 5.68
N PRO A 77 -2.47 3.48 6.81
CA PRO A 77 -2.47 4.16 8.10
C PRO A 77 -1.59 5.43 8.07
N ILE A 78 -2.05 6.45 8.80
CA ILE A 78 -1.41 7.77 8.99
C ILE A 78 -0.45 7.68 10.22
N ASP A 79 0.07 6.48 10.49
CA ASP A 79 0.81 6.15 11.71
C ASP A 79 2.23 6.71 11.71
N LEU A 80 2.80 6.90 10.52
CA LEU A 80 4.18 7.35 10.30
C LEU A 80 4.28 8.62 9.44
N SER A 81 3.14 9.20 9.07
CA SER A 81 3.08 10.50 8.38
C SER A 81 3.23 11.64 9.39
N VAL A 82 4.14 12.59 9.08
CA VAL A 82 4.35 13.85 9.82
C VAL A 82 3.33 14.91 9.46
#